data_AF-K0C8E7-F1
#
_entry.id   AF-K0C8E7-F1
#
_cell.length_a   1.000
_cell.length_b   1.000
_cell.length_c   1.000
_cell.angle_alpha   90.00
_cell.angle_beta   90.00
_cell.angle_gamma   90.00
#
_symmetry.space_group_name_H-M   'P 1'
#
loop_
_entity.id
_entity.type
_entity.pdbx_description
1 polymer ?
#
loop_
_entity_poly.entity_id
_entity_poly.type
_entity_poly.pdbx_seq_one_letter_code
_entity_poly.pdbx_strand_id
1 'polypeptide(L)'
;MVLARIFCGCWNSTRARPCHCRRSAAGRTESPPRDSAEFACRDTRFGPIKSSVTAEWCCPALKLITFDPFRTLGLASVRYIKPEHAAAHVSELSDADWLLFPAYWQLHGLHYVLQRPIFPSPASYHLGHDKIEMTRALELACPQHLPATEVLPSDSTSVSRILDTWTFPFVGKQVRSSRGEGVFLIENRPQLQAFAAQNDVLYIQKLLPIVRDLRVVVVGRKVIAAYWREGEGFLNNVARGGRVRHDLPVPEAAVELVHDLALRLGIDYAGFDVAWVDGDPYVLEFNRLFGNQGMPDLPQRIASAMNDYLLGETPSSPAGPEPNPSPITASA
;
A
#
# COMPACT_ATOMS: atom_id res chain seq x y z
N MET A 1 -9.91 15.87 -55.84
CA MET A 1 -9.92 16.90 -54.78
C MET A 1 -9.23 16.33 -53.55
N VAL A 2 -8.02 16.82 -53.30
CA VAL A 2 -7.24 16.92 -52.04
C VAL A 2 -7.04 15.67 -51.14
N LEU A 3 -5.75 15.27 -51.09
CA LEU A 3 -5.06 14.48 -50.08
C LEU A 3 -4.94 15.22 -48.73
N ALA A 4 -4.80 14.47 -47.63
CA ALA A 4 -3.91 14.90 -46.53
C ALA A 4 -3.25 13.69 -45.84
N ARG A 5 -1.97 13.47 -46.16
CA ARG A 5 -0.98 12.79 -45.31
C ARG A 5 -0.34 13.87 -44.44
N ILE A 6 -0.25 13.65 -43.13
CA ILE A 6 0.54 14.50 -42.22
C ILE A 6 1.61 13.64 -41.56
N PHE A 7 2.85 13.84 -41.98
CA PHE A 7 4.05 13.67 -41.17
C PHE A 7 5.19 14.46 -41.84
N CYS A 8 5.73 15.46 -41.14
CA CYS A 8 7.15 15.56 -40.75
C CYS A 8 7.42 16.99 -40.23
N GLY A 9 8.25 17.08 -39.19
CA GLY A 9 8.47 18.30 -38.42
C GLY A 9 9.52 19.25 -38.98
N CYS A 10 9.90 20.23 -38.16
CA CYS A 10 11.19 20.89 -38.25
C CYS A 10 11.69 21.30 -36.86
N TRP A 11 12.92 20.87 -36.61
CA TRP A 11 13.76 21.17 -35.47
C TRP A 11 14.69 22.36 -35.83
N ASN A 12 15.33 22.92 -34.80
CA ASN A 12 16.40 23.94 -34.78
C ASN A 12 16.05 25.44 -34.90
N SER A 13 16.24 26.17 -33.79
CA SER A 13 17.44 27.03 -33.68
C SER A 13 17.85 27.29 -32.21
N THR A 14 19.04 26.77 -31.88
CA THR A 14 20.14 27.44 -31.15
C THR A 14 19.84 28.68 -30.29
N ARG A 15 19.63 28.49 -28.98
CA ARG A 15 20.27 29.20 -27.83
C ARG A 15 19.51 28.86 -26.52
N ALA A 16 19.74 27.70 -25.95
CA ALA A 16 19.39 27.47 -24.55
C ALA A 16 20.50 28.09 -23.68
N ARG A 17 20.25 29.26 -23.09
CA ARG A 17 21.06 29.73 -21.96
C ARG A 17 20.58 28.98 -20.70
N PRO A 18 21.46 28.43 -19.88
CA PRO A 18 21.05 27.87 -18.59
C PRO A 18 20.64 29.02 -17.67
N CYS A 19 19.37 29.02 -17.21
CA CYS A 19 18.97 29.82 -16.07
C CYS A 19 19.60 29.21 -14.81
N HIS A 20 20.73 29.76 -14.39
CA HIS A 20 21.30 29.47 -13.08
C HIS A 20 20.49 30.19 -11.99
N CYS A 21 19.60 29.47 -11.32
CA CYS A 21 19.15 29.87 -9.99
C CYS A 21 20.27 29.55 -8.99
N ARG A 22 21.15 30.51 -8.72
CA ARG A 22 21.99 30.46 -7.51
C ARG A 22 21.09 30.63 -6.30
N ARG A 23 21.02 29.62 -5.42
CA ARG A 23 20.59 29.82 -4.03
C ARG A 23 21.64 30.69 -3.35
N SER A 24 21.33 31.96 -3.10
CA SER A 24 22.11 32.76 -2.14
C SER A 24 21.70 32.32 -0.74
N ALA A 25 22.63 31.68 -0.03
CA ALA A 25 22.52 31.50 1.41
C ALA A 25 22.73 32.87 2.09
N ALA A 26 21.67 33.41 2.69
CA ALA A 26 21.75 34.42 3.74
C ALA A 26 20.47 34.33 4.57
N GLY A 27 20.63 34.18 5.88
CA GLY A 27 19.57 33.79 6.80
C GLY A 27 18.62 34.91 7.25
N ARG A 28 17.78 34.47 8.19
CA ARG A 28 16.76 35.15 9.01
C ARG A 28 15.32 35.01 8.50
N THR A 29 14.61 34.21 9.29
CA THR A 29 13.20 34.34 9.71
C THR A 29 12.43 35.52 9.16
N GLU A 30 11.41 35.25 8.34
CA GLU A 30 10.11 35.93 8.32
C GLU A 30 9.14 35.20 7.37
N SER A 31 7.90 35.04 7.79
CA SER A 31 6.79 34.39 7.06
C SER A 31 6.37 35.24 5.85
N PRO A 32 5.93 34.67 4.71
CA PRO A 32 5.54 35.47 3.56
C PRO A 32 4.13 36.04 3.72
N PRO A 33 3.84 37.27 3.25
CA PRO A 33 2.47 37.75 3.16
C PRO A 33 1.77 37.14 1.94
N ARG A 34 0.48 36.84 2.12
CA ARG A 34 -0.47 36.67 1.03
C ARG A 34 -0.66 38.05 0.41
N ASP A 35 -0.28 38.23 -0.84
CA ASP A 35 -1.07 38.93 -1.86
C ASP A 35 -0.31 38.98 -3.18
N SER A 36 -1.08 38.88 -4.25
CA SER A 36 -0.73 38.91 -5.66
C SER A 36 0.29 40.00 -6.03
N ALA A 37 1.51 39.59 -6.40
CA ALA A 37 2.48 40.47 -7.05
C ALA A 37 2.47 40.26 -8.56
N GLU A 38 1.83 41.17 -9.30
CA GLU A 38 2.01 41.34 -10.74
C GLU A 38 3.46 41.80 -11.01
N PHE A 39 4.28 40.91 -11.58
CA PHE A 39 5.60 41.29 -12.10
C PHE A 39 5.46 41.78 -13.54
N ALA A 40 5.48 43.10 -13.73
CA ALA A 40 5.56 43.73 -15.05
C ALA A 40 6.99 43.65 -15.60
N CYS A 41 7.23 42.75 -16.56
CA CYS A 41 8.45 42.77 -17.37
C CYS A 41 8.29 43.84 -18.46
N ARG A 42 8.92 45.01 -18.28
CA ARG A 42 8.98 46.05 -19.32
C ARG A 42 10.12 45.73 -20.29
N ASP A 43 9.79 45.17 -21.45
CA ASP A 43 10.63 45.27 -22.65
C ASP A 43 9.96 46.22 -23.64
N THR A 44 10.47 47.44 -23.71
CA THR A 44 10.00 48.49 -24.62
C THR A 44 10.50 48.18 -26.03
N ARG A 45 9.72 47.42 -26.83
CA ARG A 45 9.75 47.53 -28.30
C ARG A 45 8.65 46.84 -29.12
N PHE A 46 7.61 46.24 -28.53
CA PHE A 46 6.47 45.74 -29.31
C PHE A 46 5.14 46.00 -28.57
N GLY A 47 4.13 46.46 -29.32
CA GLY A 47 2.79 46.79 -28.83
C GLY A 47 2.01 45.58 -28.29
N PRO A 48 0.81 45.78 -27.70
CA PRO A 48 0.15 44.76 -26.89
C PRO A 48 -0.34 43.60 -27.77
N ILE A 49 0.36 42.47 -27.70
CA ILE A 49 -0.14 41.19 -28.21
C ILE A 49 -1.09 40.63 -27.14
N LYS A 50 -2.40 40.66 -27.42
CA LYS A 50 -3.39 39.89 -26.66
C LYS A 50 -3.20 38.41 -26.98
N SER A 51 -2.33 37.74 -26.25
CA SER A 51 -2.30 36.28 -26.17
C SER A 51 -2.23 35.91 -24.70
N SER A 52 -3.39 35.59 -24.12
CA SER A 52 -3.49 34.92 -22.82
C SER A 52 -3.04 33.47 -23.02
N VAL A 53 -1.73 33.25 -23.16
CA VAL A 53 -1.16 31.94 -22.93
C VAL A 53 -0.96 31.87 -21.43
N THR A 54 -1.91 31.25 -20.74
CA THR A 54 -1.67 30.74 -19.39
C THR A 54 -0.47 29.81 -19.51
N ALA A 55 0.68 30.26 -19.03
CA ALA A 55 1.81 29.37 -18.82
C ALA A 55 1.35 28.35 -17.78
N GLU A 56 0.81 27.22 -18.23
CA GLU A 56 0.73 26.02 -17.42
C GLU A 56 2.17 25.74 -17.00
N TRP A 57 2.49 26.05 -15.75
CA TRP A 57 3.66 25.53 -15.07
C TRP A 57 3.45 24.02 -15.02
N CYS A 58 3.87 23.33 -16.08
CA CYS A 58 3.87 21.89 -16.12
C CYS A 58 4.86 21.44 -15.05
N CYS A 59 4.34 21.11 -13.86
CA CYS A 59 5.13 20.48 -12.82
C CYS A 59 5.90 19.33 -13.47
N PRO A 60 7.23 19.23 -13.29
CA PRO A 60 7.98 18.13 -13.88
C PRO A 60 7.31 16.82 -13.46
N ALA A 61 6.94 16.01 -14.45
CA ALA A 61 6.28 14.73 -14.19
C ALA A 61 7.16 13.90 -13.26
N LEU A 62 6.55 13.36 -12.19
CA LEU A 62 7.24 12.53 -11.21
C LEU A 62 7.95 11.37 -11.92
N LYS A 63 9.23 11.16 -11.58
CA LYS A 63 10.06 10.07 -12.06
C LYS A 63 9.83 8.84 -11.19
N LEU A 64 8.93 7.97 -11.66
CA LEU A 64 8.59 6.72 -10.99
C LEU A 64 9.37 5.57 -11.62
N ILE A 65 10.12 4.82 -10.82
CA ILE A 65 10.77 3.59 -11.27
C ILE A 65 10.17 2.40 -10.54
N THR A 66 9.74 1.36 -11.27
CA THR A 66 9.21 0.12 -10.70
C THR A 66 10.14 -1.06 -10.92
N PHE A 67 10.12 -1.98 -9.97
CA PHE A 67 10.75 -3.30 -10.03
C PHE A 67 9.72 -4.43 -10.20
N ASP A 68 8.42 -4.11 -10.14
CA ASP A 68 7.31 -5.03 -10.39
C ASP A 68 6.27 -4.34 -11.30
N PRO A 69 6.32 -4.57 -12.63
CA PRO A 69 5.44 -3.87 -13.56
C PRO A 69 3.97 -4.28 -13.40
N PHE A 70 3.70 -5.48 -12.88
CA PHE A 70 2.32 -5.96 -12.70
C PHE A 70 1.61 -5.25 -11.54
N ARG A 71 2.36 -4.83 -10.52
CA ARG A 71 1.81 -4.10 -9.37
C ARG A 71 1.66 -2.62 -9.59
N THR A 72 2.25 -2.09 -10.66
CA THR A 72 2.15 -0.67 -11.05
C THR A 72 1.29 -0.47 -12.30
N LEU A 73 0.49 -1.47 -12.69
CA LEU A 73 -0.50 -1.32 -13.76
C LEU A 73 -1.48 -0.20 -13.40
N GLY A 74 -1.70 0.74 -14.33
CA GLY A 74 -2.58 1.90 -14.13
C GLY A 74 -1.89 3.16 -13.61
N LEU A 75 -0.59 3.11 -13.31
CA LEU A 75 0.21 4.31 -13.06
C LEU A 75 0.76 4.87 -14.37
N ALA A 76 0.67 6.18 -14.56
CA ALA A 76 1.24 6.85 -15.72
C ALA A 76 2.77 7.01 -15.59
N SER A 77 3.47 6.97 -16.73
CA SER A 77 4.90 7.34 -16.82
C SER A 77 5.87 6.53 -15.92
N VAL A 78 5.54 5.27 -15.60
CA VAL A 78 6.41 4.40 -14.80
C VAL A 78 7.48 3.73 -15.65
N ARG A 79 8.74 3.87 -15.24
CA ARG A 79 9.90 3.22 -15.83
C ARG A 79 10.19 1.88 -15.16
N TYR A 80 10.14 0.78 -15.91
CA TYR A 80 10.49 -0.54 -15.37
C TYR A 80 11.99 -0.85 -15.45
N ILE A 81 12.61 -1.16 -14.31
CA ILE A 81 13.96 -1.72 -14.24
C ILE A 81 13.88 -3.12 -13.65
N LYS A 82 14.48 -4.09 -14.35
CA LYS A 82 14.57 -5.46 -13.85
C LYS A 82 15.38 -5.47 -12.55
N PRO A 83 14.92 -6.13 -11.46
CA PRO A 83 15.59 -6.09 -10.16
C PRO A 83 17.11 -6.33 -10.21
N GLU A 84 17.56 -7.32 -10.99
CA GLU A 84 18.98 -7.70 -11.06
C GLU A 84 19.85 -6.64 -11.76
N HIS A 85 19.25 -5.70 -12.48
CA HIS A 85 19.97 -4.65 -13.21
C HIS A 85 20.12 -3.36 -12.40
N ALA A 86 19.60 -3.28 -11.17
CA ALA A 86 19.61 -2.04 -10.36
C ALA A 86 21.02 -1.40 -10.25
N ALA A 87 22.07 -2.20 -10.09
CA ALA A 87 23.45 -1.71 -9.98
C ALA A 87 23.95 -0.99 -11.25
N ALA A 88 23.45 -1.37 -12.43
CA ALA A 88 23.79 -0.70 -13.70
C ALA A 88 23.05 0.64 -13.88
N HIS A 89 22.01 0.91 -13.08
CA HIS A 89 21.13 2.06 -13.20
C HIS A 89 21.20 3.00 -11.99
N VAL A 90 22.28 2.99 -11.21
CA VAL A 90 22.40 3.78 -9.96
C VAL A 90 22.12 5.28 -10.15
N SER A 91 22.60 5.88 -11.25
CA SER A 91 22.32 7.30 -11.54
C SER A 91 20.83 7.55 -11.76
N GLU A 92 20.17 6.69 -12.54
CA GLU A 92 18.73 6.79 -12.83
C GLU A 92 17.89 6.58 -11.57
N LEU A 93 18.29 5.61 -10.72
CA LEU A 93 17.64 5.34 -9.43
C LEU A 93 17.81 6.49 -8.44
N SER A 94 18.98 7.13 -8.41
CA SER A 94 19.25 8.27 -7.52
C SER A 94 18.46 9.52 -7.90
N ASP A 95 18.13 9.66 -9.19
CA ASP A 95 17.34 10.75 -9.75
C ASP A 95 15.83 10.50 -9.69
N ALA A 96 15.38 9.34 -9.23
CA ALA A 96 13.96 8.99 -9.13
C ALA A 96 13.29 9.63 -7.91
N ASP A 97 12.03 10.04 -8.07
CA ASP A 97 11.20 10.55 -6.98
C ASP A 97 10.68 9.42 -6.10
N TRP A 98 10.34 8.28 -6.73
CA TRP A 98 9.90 7.06 -6.04
C TRP A 98 10.44 5.79 -6.69
N LEU A 99 10.77 4.82 -5.84
CA LEU A 99 11.12 3.46 -6.23
C LEU A 99 10.00 2.50 -5.79
N LEU A 100 9.37 1.83 -6.75
CA LEU A 100 8.14 1.08 -6.57
C LEU A 100 8.39 -0.43 -6.58
N PHE A 101 7.79 -1.12 -5.61
CA PHE A 101 7.79 -2.57 -5.40
C PHE A 101 9.14 -3.26 -5.58
N PRO A 102 10.22 -2.81 -4.92
CA PRO A 102 11.49 -3.52 -4.96
C PRO A 102 11.36 -4.95 -4.43
N ALA A 103 12.24 -5.84 -4.89
CA ALA A 103 12.44 -7.12 -4.24
C ALA A 103 12.99 -6.89 -2.82
N TYR A 104 12.71 -7.80 -1.88
CA TYR A 104 13.08 -7.64 -0.47
C TYR A 104 14.59 -7.37 -0.29
N TRP A 105 15.43 -8.10 -1.04
CA TRP A 105 16.89 -7.96 -0.99
C TRP A 105 17.40 -6.61 -1.52
N GLN A 106 16.62 -5.89 -2.33
CA GLN A 106 16.99 -4.56 -2.84
C GLN A 106 16.76 -3.46 -1.81
N LEU A 107 15.90 -3.71 -0.80
CA LEU A 107 15.42 -2.68 0.12
C LEU A 107 16.56 -1.92 0.78
N HIS A 108 17.60 -2.61 1.25
CA HIS A 108 18.72 -1.97 1.93
C HIS A 108 19.53 -1.05 1.01
N GLY A 109 19.80 -1.50 -0.22
CA GLY A 109 20.53 -0.70 -1.20
C GLY A 109 19.73 0.54 -1.62
N LEU A 110 18.44 0.38 -1.89
CA LEU A 110 17.60 1.48 -2.35
C LEU A 110 17.27 2.47 -1.23
N HIS A 111 16.95 1.98 -0.03
CA HIS A 111 16.50 2.81 1.09
C HIS A 111 17.66 3.41 1.88
N TYR A 112 18.64 2.61 2.30
CA TYR A 112 19.70 3.11 3.19
C TYR A 112 20.88 3.69 2.43
N VAL A 113 21.22 3.14 1.25
CA VAL A 113 22.35 3.66 0.45
C VAL A 113 21.89 4.81 -0.45
N LEU A 114 20.87 4.61 -1.29
CA LEU A 114 20.40 5.68 -2.19
C LEU A 114 19.48 6.69 -1.50
N GLN A 115 18.94 6.37 -0.31
CA GLN A 115 18.06 7.25 0.45
C GLN A 115 16.87 7.76 -0.36
N ARG A 116 16.34 6.91 -1.25
CA ARG A 116 15.17 7.24 -2.07
C ARG A 116 13.89 6.78 -1.38
N PRO A 117 12.76 7.49 -1.56
CA PRO A 117 11.45 7.02 -1.15
C PRO A 117 11.12 5.70 -1.85
N ILE A 118 10.59 4.75 -1.07
CA ILE A 118 10.18 3.43 -1.56
C ILE A 118 8.71 3.22 -1.24
N PHE A 119 7.98 2.70 -2.22
CA PHE A 119 6.62 2.21 -2.05
C PHE A 119 6.53 0.75 -2.45
N PRO A 120 5.95 -0.16 -1.65
CA PRO A 120 5.54 0.03 -0.26
C PRO A 120 6.68 0.49 0.65
N SER A 121 6.32 1.17 1.73
CA SER A 121 7.21 1.64 2.78
C SER A 121 8.10 0.54 3.36
N PRO A 122 9.30 0.89 3.88
CA PRO A 122 10.14 -0.06 4.61
C PRO A 122 9.40 -0.77 5.76
N ALA A 123 8.45 -0.10 6.42
CA ALA A 123 7.63 -0.71 7.46
C ALA A 123 6.74 -1.84 6.91
N SER A 124 6.05 -1.62 5.78
CA SER A 124 5.29 -2.68 5.09
C SER A 124 6.16 -3.87 4.69
N TYR A 125 7.45 -3.66 4.40
CA TYR A 125 8.39 -4.74 4.11
C TYR A 125 8.84 -5.47 5.37
N HIS A 126 9.47 -4.78 6.33
CA HIS A 126 10.07 -5.41 7.49
C HIS A 126 9.02 -6.11 8.36
N LEU A 127 7.95 -5.38 8.72
CA LEU A 127 6.89 -5.93 9.57
C LEU A 127 6.06 -7.00 8.85
N GLY A 128 5.98 -6.95 7.51
CA GLY A 128 5.21 -7.90 6.71
C GLY A 128 5.98 -9.16 6.28
N HIS A 129 7.26 -9.28 6.62
CA HIS A 129 8.11 -10.38 6.15
C HIS A 129 8.17 -11.56 7.10
N ASP A 130 8.15 -11.29 8.41
CA ASP A 130 8.33 -12.29 9.45
C ASP A 130 7.18 -12.21 10.48
N LYS A 131 6.47 -13.33 10.68
CA LYS A 131 5.32 -13.37 11.59
C LYS A 131 5.71 -13.10 13.05
N ILE A 132 6.94 -13.44 13.46
CA ILE A 132 7.39 -13.14 14.83
C ILE A 132 7.57 -11.64 14.97
N GLU A 133 8.32 -10.99 14.07
CA GLU A 133 8.52 -9.54 14.11
C GLU A 133 7.20 -8.77 14.05
N MET A 134 6.30 -9.20 13.16
CA MET A 134 4.93 -8.69 13.09
C MET A 134 4.21 -8.80 14.44
N THR A 135 4.19 -10.00 15.02
CA THR A 135 3.48 -10.26 16.28
C THR A 135 4.05 -9.41 17.42
N ARG A 136 5.37 -9.31 17.54
CA ARG A 136 6.01 -8.47 18.56
C ARG A 136 5.68 -6.99 18.39
N ALA A 137 5.62 -6.50 17.16
CA ALA A 137 5.20 -5.11 16.89
C ALA A 137 3.73 -4.89 17.27
N LEU A 138 2.85 -5.83 16.91
CA LEU A 138 1.44 -5.75 17.23
C LEU A 138 1.18 -5.87 18.74
N GLU A 139 1.90 -6.74 19.47
CA GLU A 139 1.80 -6.86 20.94
C GLU A 139 2.04 -5.51 21.64
N LEU A 140 2.91 -4.66 21.08
CA LEU A 140 3.17 -3.31 21.59
C LEU A 140 2.19 -2.26 21.07
N ALA A 141 1.63 -2.46 19.87
CA ALA A 141 0.73 -1.52 19.24
C ALA A 141 -0.72 -1.67 19.73
N CYS A 142 -1.23 -2.89 19.80
CA CYS A 142 -2.64 -3.21 20.07
C CYS A 142 -2.80 -4.55 20.82
N PRO A 143 -2.22 -4.70 22.04
CA PRO A 143 -2.21 -5.97 22.78
C PRO A 143 -3.60 -6.57 23.00
N GLN A 144 -4.63 -5.74 23.18
CA GLN A 144 -6.01 -6.16 23.40
C GLN A 144 -6.71 -6.67 22.12
N HIS A 145 -6.17 -6.37 20.94
CA HIS A 145 -6.70 -6.78 19.63
C HIS A 145 -5.86 -7.88 18.99
N LEU A 146 -5.20 -8.69 19.81
CA LEU A 146 -4.44 -9.86 19.35
C LEU A 146 -4.97 -11.11 20.05
N PRO A 147 -5.14 -12.23 19.31
CA PRO A 147 -5.29 -13.51 19.98
C PRO A 147 -4.06 -13.76 20.85
N ALA A 148 -4.26 -14.28 22.06
CA ALA A 148 -3.16 -14.69 22.92
C ALA A 148 -2.18 -15.53 22.10
N THR A 149 -0.91 -15.16 22.13
CA THR A 149 0.14 -15.75 21.29
C THR A 149 1.39 -15.91 22.14
N GLU A 150 2.07 -17.03 21.97
CA GLU A 150 3.34 -17.33 22.62
C GLU A 150 4.32 -17.85 21.57
N VAL A 151 5.55 -17.30 21.60
CA VAL A 151 6.62 -17.64 20.67
C VAL A 151 7.81 -18.11 21.49
N LEU A 152 8.15 -19.40 21.35
CA LEU A 152 9.21 -20.07 22.11
C LEU A 152 10.16 -20.82 21.17
N PRO A 153 11.42 -21.07 21.58
CA PRO A 153 12.27 -22.03 20.87
C PRO A 153 11.64 -23.43 20.86
N SER A 154 11.92 -24.21 19.83
CA SER A 154 11.42 -25.59 19.73
C SER A 154 12.31 -26.57 20.49
N ASP A 155 12.21 -26.55 21.81
CA ASP A 155 12.87 -27.49 22.71
C ASP A 155 11.87 -28.19 23.65
N SER A 156 12.33 -29.26 24.32
CA SER A 156 11.49 -30.08 25.21
C SER A 156 10.91 -29.28 26.39
N THR A 157 11.64 -28.27 26.87
CA THR A 157 11.20 -27.40 27.98
C THR A 157 10.03 -26.53 27.53
N SER A 158 10.15 -25.93 26.35
CA SER A 158 9.12 -25.10 25.75
C SER A 158 7.88 -25.91 25.39
N VAL A 159 8.04 -27.13 24.87
CA VAL A 159 6.91 -28.06 24.68
C VAL A 159 6.22 -28.38 26.00
N SER A 160 6.96 -28.67 27.08
CA SER A 160 6.36 -28.90 28.40
C SER A 160 5.58 -27.68 28.88
N ARG A 161 6.19 -26.49 28.77
CA ARG A 161 5.55 -25.22 29.12
C ARG A 161 4.23 -25.02 28.39
N ILE A 162 4.19 -25.26 27.08
CA ILE A 162 2.94 -25.14 26.31
C ILE A 162 1.90 -26.14 26.84
N LEU A 163 2.28 -27.38 27.13
CA LEU A 163 1.36 -28.39 27.68
C LEU A 163 0.82 -28.03 29.07
N ASP A 164 1.61 -27.31 29.87
CA ASP A 164 1.24 -26.92 31.24
C ASP A 164 0.38 -25.64 31.27
N THR A 165 0.48 -24.79 30.24
CA THR A 165 -0.13 -23.44 30.24
C THR A 165 -1.24 -23.24 29.21
N TRP A 166 -1.27 -24.04 28.14
CA TRP A 166 -2.27 -23.95 27.09
C TRP A 166 -3.29 -25.07 27.16
N THR A 167 -4.53 -24.74 26.82
CA THR A 167 -5.61 -25.73 26.66
C THR A 167 -5.82 -26.01 25.18
N PHE A 168 -5.90 -27.28 24.80
CA PHE A 168 -6.25 -27.68 23.45
C PHE A 168 -7.74 -27.40 23.13
N PRO A 169 -8.09 -27.11 21.86
CA PRO A 169 -7.20 -26.93 20.73
C PRO A 169 -6.65 -25.50 20.62
N PHE A 170 -5.49 -25.36 19.98
CA PHE A 170 -4.86 -24.07 19.65
C PHE A 170 -4.23 -24.11 18.25
N VAL A 171 -3.71 -22.98 17.79
CA VAL A 171 -3.14 -22.81 16.45
C VAL A 171 -1.61 -22.79 16.51
N GLY A 172 -0.96 -23.63 15.72
CA GLY A 172 0.47 -23.54 15.43
C GLY A 172 0.72 -22.83 14.10
N LYS A 173 1.64 -21.86 14.05
CA LYS A 173 2.00 -21.18 12.80
C LYS A 173 3.47 -21.35 12.43
N GLN A 174 3.74 -21.65 11.17
CA GLN A 174 5.06 -21.49 10.59
C GLN A 174 5.37 -20.01 10.39
N VAL A 175 6.54 -19.60 10.88
CA VAL A 175 7.03 -18.22 10.82
C VAL A 175 7.10 -17.73 9.37
N ARG A 176 7.71 -18.54 8.49
CA ARG A 176 7.85 -18.27 7.06
C ARG A 176 7.07 -19.29 6.24
N SER A 177 5.82 -18.96 5.98
CA SER A 177 4.95 -19.73 5.08
C SER A 177 4.10 -18.78 4.27
N SER A 178 3.85 -19.12 3.01
CA SER A 178 2.95 -18.37 2.13
C SER A 178 1.67 -19.18 1.91
N ARG A 179 0.58 -18.51 1.51
CA ARG A 179 -0.70 -19.13 1.07
C ARG A 179 -1.46 -19.97 2.11
N GLY A 180 -1.17 -19.83 3.39
CA GLY A 180 -1.87 -20.54 4.47
C GLY A 180 -1.52 -22.03 4.56
N GLU A 181 -0.41 -22.47 3.98
CA GLU A 181 0.09 -23.85 4.11
C GLU A 181 0.81 -24.10 5.45
N GLY A 182 1.09 -23.04 6.21
CA GLY A 182 1.80 -23.12 7.48
C GLY A 182 0.97 -22.72 8.69
N VAL A 183 -0.33 -23.01 8.70
CA VAL A 183 -1.20 -22.82 9.87
C VAL A 183 -1.85 -24.16 10.20
N PHE A 184 -1.66 -24.62 11.44
CA PHE A 184 -2.03 -25.95 11.89
C PHE A 184 -2.97 -25.85 13.09
N LEU A 185 -4.04 -26.63 13.06
CA LEU A 185 -4.85 -26.88 14.26
C LEU A 185 -4.14 -27.95 15.08
N ILE A 186 -3.84 -27.65 16.34
CA ILE A 186 -3.19 -28.56 17.29
C ILE A 186 -4.22 -28.88 18.38
N GLU A 187 -4.67 -30.13 18.39
CA GLU A 187 -5.74 -30.66 19.22
C GLU A 187 -5.24 -31.54 20.36
N ASN A 188 -3.99 -31.98 20.31
CA ASN A 188 -3.42 -32.90 21.29
C ASN A 188 -1.89 -32.85 21.34
N ARG A 189 -1.34 -33.49 22.38
CA ARG A 189 0.11 -33.58 22.63
C ARG A 189 0.90 -34.19 21.46
N PRO A 190 0.50 -35.32 20.85
CA PRO A 190 1.20 -35.85 19.67
C PRO A 190 1.31 -34.85 18.51
N GLN A 191 0.24 -34.11 18.21
CA GLN A 191 0.26 -33.07 17.17
C GLN A 191 1.21 -31.92 17.54
N LEU A 192 1.24 -31.49 18.81
CA LEU A 192 2.21 -30.48 19.27
C LEU A 192 3.65 -30.95 19.10
N GLN A 193 3.94 -32.21 19.46
CA GLN A 193 5.28 -32.79 19.32
C GLN A 193 5.70 -32.91 17.86
N ALA A 194 4.78 -33.31 16.98
CA ALA A 194 5.03 -33.36 15.55
C ALA A 194 5.28 -31.96 14.97
N PHE A 195 4.54 -30.95 15.42
CA PHE A 195 4.76 -29.56 15.06
C PHE A 195 6.13 -29.08 15.54
N ALA A 196 6.50 -29.34 16.80
CA ALA A 196 7.81 -28.99 17.35
C ALA A 196 8.97 -29.62 16.58
N ALA A 197 8.86 -30.90 16.18
CA ALA A 197 9.90 -31.61 15.44
C ALA A 197 10.16 -31.05 14.03
N GLN A 198 9.22 -30.28 13.47
CA GLN A 198 9.30 -29.74 12.11
C GLN A 198 9.59 -28.24 12.05
N ASN A 199 9.69 -27.57 13.21
CA ASN A 199 9.81 -26.12 13.28
C ASN A 199 10.86 -25.74 14.33
N ASP A 200 11.73 -24.79 14.00
CA ASP A 200 12.73 -24.26 14.95
C ASP A 200 12.10 -23.41 16.07
N VAL A 201 10.89 -22.91 15.83
CA VAL A 201 10.14 -22.02 16.72
C VAL A 201 8.73 -22.56 16.91
N LEU A 202 8.26 -22.56 18.15
CA LEU A 202 6.87 -22.79 18.52
C LEU A 202 6.13 -21.46 18.54
N TYR A 203 5.48 -21.12 17.43
CA TYR A 203 4.50 -20.04 17.39
C TYR A 203 3.12 -20.63 17.70
N ILE A 204 2.66 -20.45 18.94
CA ILE A 204 1.38 -20.96 19.44
C ILE A 204 0.42 -19.80 19.64
N GLN A 205 -0.79 -19.91 19.12
CA GLN A 205 -1.80 -18.86 19.16
C GLN A 205 -3.17 -19.42 19.53
N LYS A 206 -3.96 -18.65 20.28
CA LYS A 206 -5.32 -19.02 20.67
C LYS A 206 -6.18 -19.24 19.43
N LEU A 207 -6.90 -20.36 19.40
CA LEU A 207 -7.93 -20.59 18.41
C LEU A 207 -9.12 -19.67 18.68
N LEU A 208 -9.41 -18.77 17.74
CA LEU A 208 -10.60 -17.92 17.79
C LEU A 208 -11.80 -18.67 17.17
N PRO A 209 -13.01 -18.53 17.74
CA PRO A 209 -14.21 -19.22 17.28
C PRO A 209 -14.83 -18.53 16.06
N ILE A 210 -14.08 -18.46 14.95
CA ILE A 210 -14.51 -17.79 13.72
C ILE A 210 -14.67 -18.77 12.56
N VAL A 211 -15.67 -18.53 11.73
CA VAL A 211 -15.89 -19.24 10.45
C VAL A 211 -15.49 -18.39 9.24
N ARG A 212 -15.16 -17.11 9.48
CA ARG A 212 -14.77 -16.14 8.46
C ARG A 212 -13.79 -15.13 9.05
N ASP A 213 -12.97 -14.54 8.19
CA ASP A 213 -12.12 -13.42 8.54
C ASP A 213 -12.40 -12.23 7.62
N LEU A 214 -12.15 -11.03 8.11
CA LEU A 214 -12.28 -9.77 7.38
C LEU A 214 -10.93 -9.43 6.75
N ARG A 215 -10.90 -9.32 5.43
CA ARG A 215 -9.79 -8.70 4.71
C ARG A 215 -10.00 -7.19 4.70
N VAL A 216 -9.03 -6.43 5.22
CA VAL A 216 -9.00 -4.96 5.14
C VAL A 216 -7.77 -4.54 4.35
N VAL A 217 -7.96 -3.80 3.26
CA VAL A 217 -6.87 -3.42 2.33
C VAL A 217 -6.51 -1.96 2.52
N VAL A 218 -5.25 -1.71 2.88
CA VAL A 218 -4.66 -0.38 3.03
C VAL A 218 -3.76 -0.09 1.82
N VAL A 219 -3.94 1.09 1.24
CA VAL A 219 -3.07 1.66 0.21
C VAL A 219 -2.86 3.15 0.50
N GLY A 220 -1.61 3.58 0.55
CA GLY A 220 -1.22 4.91 1.01
C GLY A 220 -1.63 5.14 2.46
N ARG A 221 -2.54 6.10 2.67
CA ARG A 221 -3.06 6.48 4.01
C ARG A 221 -4.54 6.13 4.19
N LYS A 222 -5.11 5.32 3.30
CA LYS A 222 -6.56 5.03 3.24
C LYS A 222 -6.81 3.52 3.27
N VAL A 223 -7.88 3.11 3.93
CA VAL A 223 -8.49 1.79 3.70
C VAL A 223 -9.34 1.89 2.44
N ILE A 224 -9.02 1.07 1.42
CA ILE A 224 -9.65 1.16 0.10
C ILE A 224 -10.71 0.09 -0.14
N ALA A 225 -10.67 -0.98 0.65
CA ALA A 225 -11.60 -2.10 0.60
C ALA A 225 -11.60 -2.84 1.93
N ALA A 226 -12.77 -3.34 2.31
CA ALA A 226 -12.92 -4.31 3.38
C ALA A 226 -13.99 -5.33 3.00
N TYR A 227 -13.72 -6.61 3.17
CA TYR A 227 -14.67 -7.66 2.78
C TYR A 227 -14.43 -8.96 3.54
N TRP A 228 -15.51 -9.69 3.80
CA TRP A 228 -15.46 -10.99 4.47
C TRP A 228 -14.97 -12.08 3.52
N ARG A 229 -14.10 -12.95 4.05
CA ARG A 229 -13.63 -14.19 3.43
C ARG A 229 -14.08 -15.35 4.28
N GLU A 230 -14.79 -16.31 3.68
CA GLU A 230 -15.35 -17.47 4.37
C GLU A 230 -14.87 -18.75 3.68
N GLY A 231 -14.09 -19.57 4.40
CA GLY A 231 -13.63 -20.87 3.90
C GLY A 231 -14.65 -21.98 4.16
N GLU A 232 -14.45 -23.12 3.51
CA GLU A 232 -15.21 -24.35 3.81
C GLU A 232 -14.56 -25.19 4.94
N GLY A 233 -13.56 -24.64 5.66
CA GLY A 233 -12.83 -25.32 6.72
C GLY A 233 -12.05 -24.37 7.65
N PHE A 234 -11.05 -24.88 8.38
CA PHE A 234 -10.26 -24.11 9.36
C PHE A 234 -9.55 -22.87 8.78
N LEU A 235 -9.29 -22.85 7.47
CA LEU A 235 -8.61 -21.76 6.79
C LEU A 235 -9.56 -21.05 5.82
N ASN A 236 -9.67 -19.73 5.98
CA ASN A 236 -10.63 -18.90 5.26
C ASN A 236 -10.06 -18.20 4.00
N ASN A 237 -8.84 -18.57 3.62
CA ASN A 237 -8.17 -17.94 2.49
C ASN A 237 -8.89 -18.24 1.16
N VAL A 238 -9.28 -17.17 0.44
CA VAL A 238 -9.90 -17.23 -0.91
C VAL A 238 -9.11 -18.08 -1.90
N ALA A 239 -7.77 -18.05 -1.82
CA ALA A 239 -6.89 -18.89 -2.64
C ALA A 239 -7.06 -20.40 -2.42
N ARG A 240 -7.75 -20.83 -1.36
CA ARG A 240 -8.10 -22.23 -1.05
C ARG A 240 -9.61 -22.50 -1.20
N GLY A 241 -10.32 -21.69 -1.98
CA GLY A 241 -11.76 -21.86 -2.25
C GLY A 241 -12.68 -21.04 -1.34
N GLY A 242 -12.14 -20.17 -0.49
CA GLY A 242 -12.93 -19.27 0.34
C GLY A 242 -13.79 -18.33 -0.50
N ARG A 243 -15.07 -18.18 -0.13
CA ARG A 243 -16.03 -17.30 -0.78
C ARG A 243 -15.96 -15.91 -0.19
N VAL A 244 -16.15 -14.91 -1.04
CA VAL A 244 -16.29 -13.53 -0.60
C VAL A 244 -17.73 -13.28 -0.25
N ARG A 245 -17.98 -12.76 0.96
CA ARG A 245 -19.33 -12.47 1.44
C ARG A 245 -19.56 -10.97 1.38
N HIS A 246 -20.19 -10.52 0.30
CA HIS A 246 -20.60 -9.13 0.11
C HIS A 246 -21.96 -8.81 0.75
N ASP A 247 -22.70 -9.84 1.18
CA ASP A 247 -24.02 -9.75 1.77
C ASP A 247 -24.00 -9.40 3.26
N LEU A 248 -22.81 -9.34 3.87
CA LEU A 248 -22.63 -9.10 5.29
C LEU A 248 -22.01 -7.72 5.53
N PRO A 249 -22.53 -6.95 6.51
CA PRO A 249 -21.94 -5.67 6.86
C PRO A 249 -20.53 -5.86 7.42
N VAL A 250 -19.63 -4.95 7.07
CA VAL A 250 -18.28 -4.87 7.63
C VAL A 250 -18.34 -4.02 8.91
N PRO A 251 -17.86 -4.51 10.06
CA PRO A 251 -17.79 -3.72 11.28
C PRO A 251 -16.84 -2.53 11.12
N GLU A 252 -17.33 -1.32 11.39
CA GLU A 252 -16.55 -0.07 11.28
C GLU A 252 -15.34 -0.08 12.22
N ALA A 253 -15.52 -0.54 13.46
CA ALA A 253 -14.43 -0.67 14.44
C ALA A 253 -13.26 -1.53 13.96
N ALA A 254 -13.51 -2.54 13.11
CA ALA A 254 -12.43 -3.35 12.53
C ALA A 254 -11.65 -2.57 11.47
N VAL A 255 -12.33 -1.73 10.69
CA VAL A 255 -11.73 -0.86 9.68
C VAL A 255 -10.92 0.25 10.33
N GLU A 256 -11.48 0.89 11.36
CA GLU A 256 -10.80 1.93 12.15
C GLU A 256 -9.53 1.40 12.82
N LEU A 257 -9.61 0.23 13.48
CA LEU A 257 -8.44 -0.41 14.08
C LEU A 257 -7.31 -0.60 13.06
N VAL A 258 -7.63 -1.14 11.87
CA VAL A 258 -6.63 -1.37 10.83
C VAL A 258 -6.08 -0.05 10.29
N HIS A 259 -6.94 0.96 10.10
CA HIS A 259 -6.52 2.27 9.63
C HIS A 259 -5.54 2.94 10.60
N ASP A 260 -5.88 3.00 11.89
CA ASP A 260 -5.05 3.57 12.93
C ASP A 260 -3.74 2.81 13.09
N LEU A 261 -3.79 1.48 13.06
CA LEU A 261 -2.61 0.63 13.15
C LEU A 261 -1.67 0.85 11.96
N ALA A 262 -2.21 0.93 10.74
CA ALA A 262 -1.43 1.17 9.54
C ALA A 262 -0.76 2.54 9.57
N LEU A 263 -1.48 3.59 9.98
CA LEU A 263 -0.90 4.93 10.15
C LEU A 263 0.18 4.94 11.24
N ARG A 264 -0.07 4.32 12.40
CA ARG A 264 0.87 4.28 13.53
C ARG A 264 2.15 3.53 13.19
N LEU A 265 2.05 2.43 12.45
CA LEU A 265 3.19 1.60 12.06
C LEU A 265 3.85 2.07 10.75
N GLY A 266 3.28 3.07 10.07
CA GLY A 266 3.77 3.55 8.78
C GLY A 266 3.60 2.52 7.65
N ILE A 267 2.61 1.63 7.75
CA ILE A 267 2.28 0.63 6.73
C ILE A 267 1.38 1.30 5.69
N ASP A 268 1.87 1.41 4.45
CA ASP A 268 1.18 2.10 3.35
C ASP A 268 0.72 1.17 2.23
N TYR A 269 0.98 -0.13 2.34
CA TYR A 269 0.44 -1.14 1.42
C TYR A 269 0.39 -2.51 2.08
N ALA A 270 -0.82 -2.96 2.44
CA ALA A 270 -1.03 -4.28 3.04
C ALA A 270 -2.50 -4.71 2.96
N GLY A 271 -2.72 -6.03 2.93
CA GLY A 271 -4.00 -6.65 3.24
C GLY A 271 -3.94 -7.23 4.64
N PHE A 272 -4.69 -6.64 5.58
CA PHE A 272 -4.84 -7.13 6.95
C PHE A 272 -5.93 -8.19 7.00
N ASP A 273 -5.66 -9.25 7.75
CA ASP A 273 -6.60 -10.33 8.05
C ASP A 273 -7.06 -10.16 9.51
N VAL A 274 -8.36 -9.92 9.70
CA VAL A 274 -8.94 -9.54 10.99
C VAL A 274 -10.07 -10.51 11.36
N ALA A 275 -10.04 -11.05 12.56
CA ALA A 275 -11.14 -11.80 13.14
C ALA A 275 -12.11 -10.86 13.88
N TRP A 276 -13.37 -11.27 13.96
CA TRP A 276 -14.39 -10.56 14.73
C TRP A 276 -15.03 -11.53 15.72
N VAL A 277 -14.83 -11.28 17.01
CA VAL A 277 -15.25 -12.19 18.09
C VAL A 277 -15.90 -11.36 19.18
N ASP A 278 -17.12 -11.72 19.57
CA ASP A 278 -17.86 -11.09 20.68
C ASP A 278 -17.96 -9.55 20.62
N GLY A 279 -17.92 -8.98 19.41
CA GLY A 279 -18.00 -7.52 19.20
C GLY A 279 -16.65 -6.82 19.10
N ASP A 280 -15.54 -7.56 19.21
CA ASP A 280 -14.19 -7.01 19.16
C ASP A 280 -13.41 -7.48 17.92
N PRO A 281 -12.61 -6.60 17.29
CA PRO A 281 -11.69 -6.95 16.23
C PRO A 281 -10.38 -7.53 16.78
N TYR A 282 -9.86 -8.56 16.12
CA TYR A 282 -8.57 -9.17 16.42
C TYR A 282 -7.70 -9.28 15.15
N VAL A 283 -6.54 -8.64 15.13
CA VAL A 283 -5.61 -8.72 14.00
C VAL A 283 -4.90 -10.08 14.02
N LEU A 284 -5.04 -10.85 12.93
CA LEU A 284 -4.45 -12.18 12.79
C LEU A 284 -3.06 -12.13 12.15
N GLU A 285 -2.96 -11.39 11.06
CA GLU A 285 -1.73 -11.08 10.31
C GLU A 285 -2.02 -9.97 9.29
N PHE A 286 -0.98 -9.47 8.63
CA PHE A 286 -1.16 -8.74 7.38
C PHE A 286 -0.16 -9.20 6.34
N ASN A 287 -0.53 -9.06 5.08
CA ASN A 287 0.28 -9.51 3.95
C ASN A 287 0.55 -8.32 3.03
N ARG A 288 1.83 -8.03 2.77
CA ARG A 288 2.24 -7.07 1.73
C ARG A 288 1.83 -7.55 0.34
N LEU A 289 1.92 -8.86 0.10
CA LEU A 289 1.54 -9.50 -1.16
C LEU A 289 0.18 -10.16 -1.00
N PHE A 290 -0.89 -9.36 -1.01
CA PHE A 290 -2.25 -9.87 -1.03
C PHE A 290 -2.74 -10.07 -2.47
N GLY A 291 -3.58 -11.10 -2.67
CA GLY A 291 -4.22 -11.36 -3.95
C GLY A 291 -5.43 -10.47 -4.19
N ASN A 292 -5.72 -10.19 -5.46
CA ASN A 292 -6.90 -9.40 -5.87
C ASN A 292 -8.19 -10.26 -5.96
N GLN A 293 -8.11 -11.52 -5.56
CA GLN A 293 -9.24 -12.43 -5.51
C GLN A 293 -10.08 -12.05 -4.30
N GLY A 294 -11.26 -11.48 -4.55
CA GLY A 294 -11.99 -10.77 -3.52
C GLY A 294 -13.06 -9.87 -4.09
N MET A 295 -12.64 -9.01 -5.01
CA MET A 295 -13.46 -7.90 -5.46
C MET A 295 -13.00 -7.49 -6.86
N PRO A 296 -13.85 -7.58 -7.89
CA PRO A 296 -13.43 -7.38 -9.30
C PRO A 296 -12.80 -6.01 -9.59
N ASP A 297 -13.25 -4.96 -8.90
CA ASP A 297 -12.77 -3.58 -9.03
C ASP A 297 -11.62 -3.23 -8.08
N LEU A 298 -11.16 -4.17 -7.25
CA LEU A 298 -10.04 -3.94 -6.32
C LEU A 298 -8.74 -3.50 -7.03
N PRO A 299 -8.33 -4.07 -8.18
CA PRO A 299 -7.16 -3.59 -8.90
C PRO A 299 -7.25 -2.10 -9.28
N GLN A 300 -8.43 -1.64 -9.71
CA GLN A 300 -8.67 -0.23 -10.07
C GLN A 300 -8.62 0.67 -8.84
N ARG A 301 -9.18 0.23 -7.71
CA ARG A 301 -9.10 0.95 -6.43
C ARG A 301 -7.66 1.07 -5.94
N ILE A 302 -6.88 0.00 -6.04
CA ILE A 302 -5.45 0.01 -5.70
C ILE A 302 -4.71 1.02 -6.57
N ALA A 303 -4.87 0.96 -7.89
CA ALA A 303 -4.21 1.88 -8.82
C ALA A 303 -4.60 3.34 -8.56
N SER A 304 -5.88 3.63 -8.31
CA SER A 304 -6.37 4.97 -7.97
C SER A 304 -5.74 5.48 -6.67
N ALA A 305 -5.78 4.67 -5.61
CA ALA A 305 -5.23 5.07 -4.31
C ALA A 305 -3.70 5.24 -4.35
N MET A 306 -3.00 4.44 -5.17
CA MET A 306 -1.58 4.64 -5.42
C MET A 306 -1.30 5.94 -6.17
N ASN A 307 -2.08 6.27 -7.21
CA ASN A 307 -1.96 7.55 -7.91
C ASN A 307 -2.16 8.71 -6.93
N ASP A 308 -3.23 8.68 -6.12
CA ASP A 308 -3.52 9.74 -5.14
C ASP A 308 -2.40 9.87 -4.09
N TYR A 309 -1.84 8.74 -3.64
CA TYR A 309 -0.79 8.73 -2.62
C TYR A 309 0.57 9.22 -3.15
N LEU A 310 0.96 8.77 -4.35
CA LEU A 310 2.27 9.05 -4.93
C LEU A 310 2.32 10.41 -5.65
N LEU A 311 1.24 10.79 -6.32
CA LEU A 311 1.16 11.99 -7.16
C LEU A 311 0.45 13.17 -6.45
N GLY A 312 -0.20 12.92 -5.32
CA GLY A 312 -1.11 13.85 -4.66
C GLY A 312 -2.55 13.67 -5.16
N GLU A 313 -3.52 14.20 -4.41
CA GLU A 313 -4.94 14.06 -4.79
C GLU A 313 -5.19 14.71 -6.15
N THR A 314 -5.59 13.90 -7.12
CA THR A 314 -6.22 14.41 -8.34
C THR A 314 -7.56 15.01 -7.90
N PRO A 315 -7.85 16.31 -8.12
CA PRO A 315 -9.17 16.83 -7.83
C PRO A 315 -10.17 15.98 -8.60
N SER A 316 -11.05 15.30 -7.88
CA SER A 316 -12.18 14.58 -8.47
C SER A 316 -12.89 15.57 -9.38
N SER A 317 -12.97 15.26 -10.68
CA SER A 317 -13.73 16.05 -11.63
C SER A 317 -15.10 16.31 -11.00
N PRO A 318 -15.55 17.56 -10.82
CA PRO A 318 -16.86 17.82 -10.23
C PRO A 318 -17.87 17.03 -11.05
N ALA A 319 -18.69 16.23 -10.35
CA ALA A 319 -19.83 15.57 -10.96
C ALA A 319 -20.51 16.60 -11.86
N GLY A 320 -20.62 16.28 -13.16
CA GLY A 320 -21.22 17.18 -14.13
C GLY A 320 -22.59 17.66 -13.60
N PRO A 321 -22.99 18.91 -13.87
CA PRO A 321 -24.24 19.44 -13.34
C PRO A 321 -25.38 18.46 -13.66
N GLU A 322 -26.14 18.11 -12.63
CA GLU A 322 -27.33 17.27 -12.78
C GLU A 322 -28.20 17.82 -13.92
N PRO A 323 -28.75 16.97 -14.79
CA PRO A 323 -29.66 17.43 -15.81
C PRO A 323 -30.87 18.08 -15.14
N ASN A 324 -31.08 19.36 -15.47
CA ASN A 324 -32.21 20.17 -15.01
C ASN A 324 -33.52 19.36 -15.13
N PRO A 325 -34.36 19.32 -14.08
CA PRO A 325 -35.66 18.68 -14.19
C PRO A 325 -36.48 19.36 -15.27
N SER A 326 -36.95 18.58 -16.24
CA SER A 326 -37.84 19.03 -17.32
C SER A 326 -39.06 19.75 -16.73
N PRO A 327 -39.49 20.89 -17.29
CA PRO A 327 -40.67 21.58 -16.81
C PRO A 327 -41.90 20.68 -16.95
N ILE A 328 -42.60 20.49 -15.84
CA ILE A 328 -43.91 19.85 -15.78
C ILE A 328 -44.86 20.74 -16.58
N THR A 329 -45.24 20.30 -17.78
CA THR A 329 -46.41 20.84 -18.48
C THR A 329 -47.66 20.39 -17.73
N ALA A 330 -48.25 21.31 -16.96
CA ALA A 330 -49.63 21.18 -16.54
C ALA A 330 -50.53 21.42 -17.76
N SER A 331 -51.12 20.36 -18.29
CA SER A 331 -52.27 20.47 -19.20
C SER A 331 -53.55 20.42 -18.38
N ALA A 332 -54.34 21.49 -18.52
CA ALA A 332 -55.72 21.64 -18.06
C ALA A 332 -56.68 20.69 -18.77
#